data_AF-A0A925FM11-F1
#
_entry.id   AF-A0A925FM11-F1
#
_cell.length_a   1.000
_cell.length_b   1.000
_cell.length_c   1.000
_cell.angle_alpha   90.00
_cell.angle_beta   90.00
_cell.angle_gamma   90.00
#
_symmetry.space_group_name_H-M   'P 1'
#
loop_
_entity.id
_entity.type
_entity.pdbx_description
1 polymer ?
#
loop_
_entity_poly.entity_id
_entity_poly.type
_entity_poly.pdbx_seq_one_letter_code
_entity_poly.pdbx_strand_id
1 'polypeptide(L)'
;FQISGPSAFVSLSGEASLPQETQNLTLRVVPEVGEGMALAATLLGTPVLGLSTLLVSKLLKNPFGKAVAYEYQVTGSWDNPVVTRLSAPATPAKAAAATEAQK
;
A
#
# COMPACT_ATOMS: atom_id res chain seq x y z
N PHE A 1 13.58 12.81 3.09
CA PHE A 1 13.76 12.16 4.41
C PHE A 1 13.04 10.81 4.42
N GLN A 2 13.52 9.85 5.20
CA GLN A 2 12.90 8.52 5.30
C GLN A 2 12.77 8.15 6.77
N ILE A 3 11.68 7.49 7.13
CA ILE A 3 11.37 7.03 8.48
C ILE A 3 10.94 5.57 8.38
N SER A 4 11.66 4.69 9.05
CA SER A 4 11.34 3.26 9.12
C SER A 4 10.80 2.93 10.50
N GLY A 5 9.65 2.29 10.56
CA GLY A 5 9.05 1.81 11.80
C GLY A 5 8.42 0.43 11.64
N PRO A 6 8.05 -0.23 12.74
CA PRO A 6 7.47 -1.58 12.72
C PRO A 6 6.12 -1.66 12.00
N SER A 7 5.41 -0.53 11.91
CA SER A 7 4.09 -0.45 11.27
C SER A 7 4.14 -0.01 9.81
N ALA A 8 5.19 0.72 9.41
CA ALA A 8 5.30 1.30 8.08
C ALA A 8 6.69 1.86 7.79
N PHE A 9 7.02 1.93 6.52
CA PHE A 9 8.05 2.77 5.95
C PHE A 9 7.42 4.04 5.37
N VAL A 10 7.96 5.20 5.73
CA VAL A 10 7.49 6.51 5.24
C VAL A 10 8.64 7.25 4.55
N SER A 11 8.40 7.71 3.33
CA SER A 11 9.28 8.63 2.61
C SER A 11 8.64 10.01 2.53
N LEU A 12 9.43 11.05 2.77
CA LEU A 12 9.01 12.45 2.69
C LEU A 12 9.91 13.21 1.70
N SER A 13 9.29 13.99 0.82
CA SER A 13 9.96 14.86 -0.15
C SER A 13 9.25 16.20 -0.26
N GLY A 14 9.99 17.28 -0.52
CA GLY A 14 9.44 18.64 -0.65
C GLY A 14 10.23 19.62 0.20
N GLU A 15 9.56 20.68 0.63
CA GLU A 15 10.19 21.80 1.31
C GLU A 15 9.45 22.20 2.59
N ALA A 16 10.22 22.76 3.53
CA ALA A 16 9.71 23.33 4.77
C ALA A 16 10.42 24.65 5.03
N SER A 17 9.64 25.66 5.38
CA SER A 17 10.12 26.99 5.72
C SER A 17 9.98 27.17 7.23
N LEU A 18 11.10 27.19 7.96
CA LEU A 18 11.12 27.43 9.40
C LEU A 18 10.67 28.85 9.75
N PRO A 19 11.14 29.92 9.06
CA PRO A 19 10.74 31.29 9.42
C PRO A 19 9.25 31.57 9.22
N GLN A 20 8.61 30.87 8.28
CA GLN A 20 7.18 31.01 7.99
C GLN A 20 6.36 29.89 8.62
N GLU A 21 7.00 28.93 9.28
CA GLU A 21 6.37 27.75 9.89
C GLU A 21 5.41 27.05 8.93
N THR A 22 5.81 26.95 7.65
CA THR A 22 5.03 26.31 6.59
C THR A 22 5.75 25.12 5.99
N GLN A 23 4.97 24.23 5.36
CA GLN A 23 5.49 23.06 4.68
C GLN A 23 4.71 22.77 3.41
N ASN A 24 5.37 22.12 2.45
CA ASN A 24 4.77 21.49 1.27
C ASN A 24 5.50 20.17 1.05
N LEU A 25 4.96 19.09 1.62
CA LEU A 25 5.59 17.78 1.67
C LEU A 25 4.70 16.73 1.02
N THR A 26 5.30 15.94 0.15
CA THR A 26 4.71 14.70 -0.36
C THR A 26 5.20 13.54 0.49
N LEU A 27 4.27 12.80 1.06
CA LEU A 27 4.50 11.63 1.91
C LEU A 27 4.09 10.37 1.16
N ARG A 28 4.98 9.40 1.09
CA ARG A 28 4.70 8.04 0.59
C ARG A 28 4.78 7.05 1.75
N VAL A 29 3.64 6.49 2.13
CA VAL A 29 3.49 5.57 3.25
C VAL A 29 3.32 4.16 2.71
N VAL A 30 4.26 3.28 3.04
CA VAL A 30 4.22 1.86 2.74
C VAL A 30 3.98 1.13 4.06
N PRO A 31 2.77 0.62 4.32
CA PRO A 31 2.48 -0.14 5.52
C PRO A 31 3.23 -1.47 5.48
N GLU A 32 3.76 -1.88 6.62
CA GLU A 32 4.23 -3.25 6.79
C GLU A 32 3.02 -4.19 6.77
N VAL A 33 3.10 -5.26 5.99
CA VAL A 33 2.08 -6.31 5.98
C VAL A 33 2.24 -7.16 7.23
N GLY A 34 1.52 -6.80 8.28
CA GLY A 34 1.44 -7.62 9.49
C GLY A 34 0.74 -8.95 9.22
N GLU A 35 1.13 -9.99 9.96
CA GLU A 35 0.61 -11.37 9.84
C GLU A 35 -0.94 -11.44 9.87
N GLY A 36 -1.60 -10.50 10.55
CA GLY A 36 -3.05 -10.44 10.68
C GLY A 36 -3.84 -10.12 9.39
N MET A 37 -3.28 -9.36 8.43
CA MET A 37 -3.95 -9.11 7.15
C MET A 37 -3.95 -10.33 6.24
N ALA A 38 -2.92 -11.18 6.34
CA ALA A 38 -2.83 -12.41 5.57
C ALA A 38 -3.94 -13.42 5.95
N LEU A 39 -4.36 -13.42 7.21
CA LEU A 39 -5.40 -14.33 7.72
C LEU A 39 -6.82 -13.96 7.26
N ALA A 40 -7.12 -12.68 7.03
CA ALA A 40 -8.45 -12.28 6.53
C ALA A 40 -8.73 -12.82 5.11
N ALA A 41 -7.69 -12.96 4.29
CA ALA A 41 -7.82 -13.50 2.94
C ALA A 41 -8.08 -15.02 2.92
N THR A 42 -7.62 -15.77 3.94
CA THR A 42 -7.77 -17.23 3.99
C THR A 42 -9.16 -17.67 4.49
N LEU A 43 -9.87 -16.82 5.23
CA LEU A 43 -11.20 -17.13 5.78
C LEU A 43 -12.34 -17.02 4.76
N LEU A 44 -12.13 -16.37 3.61
CA LEU A 44 -13.15 -16.19 2.57
C LEU A 44 -13.12 -17.29 1.49
N GLY A 45 -12.14 -18.20 1.51
CA GLY A 45 -11.97 -19.27 0.52
C GLY A 45 -12.20 -20.64 1.12
N THR A 46 -13.39 -21.20 0.94
CA THR A 46 -13.70 -22.59 1.31
C THR A 46 -12.76 -23.59 0.61
N PRO A 47 -12.25 -24.64 1.28
CA PRO A 47 -11.50 -25.71 0.61
C PRO A 47 -12.47 -26.73 0.01
N VAL A 48 -12.89 -26.53 -1.24
CA VAL A 48 -13.72 -27.53 -1.94
C VAL A 48 -12.82 -28.41 -2.81
N LEU A 49 -12.37 -29.52 -2.20
CA LEU A 49 -12.18 -30.86 -2.78
C LEU A 49 -11.34 -31.03 -4.08
N GLY A 50 -10.10 -31.49 -3.91
CA GLY A 50 -9.56 -32.68 -4.63
C GLY A 50 -8.87 -32.49 -6.00
N LEU A 51 -7.60 -32.96 -6.08
CA LEU A 51 -6.84 -33.29 -7.30
C LEU A 51 -6.18 -32.19 -8.15
N SER A 52 -5.97 -30.96 -7.68
CA SER A 52 -5.26 -29.90 -8.45
C SER A 52 -3.93 -29.41 -7.84
N THR A 53 -3.21 -30.26 -7.09
CA THR A 53 -2.02 -29.89 -6.28
C THR A 53 -0.81 -29.37 -7.08
N LEU A 54 -0.86 -29.29 -8.41
CA LEU A 54 0.29 -28.91 -9.23
C LEU A 54 0.38 -27.41 -9.59
N LEU A 55 -0.67 -26.61 -9.39
CA LEU A 55 -0.64 -25.16 -9.71
C LEU A 55 -0.57 -24.23 -8.49
N VAL A 56 -0.61 -24.79 -7.28
CA VAL A 56 -0.54 -24.01 -6.03
C VAL A 56 0.83 -23.33 -5.86
N SER A 57 1.91 -23.99 -6.30
CA SER A 57 3.29 -23.54 -6.07
C SER A 57 3.70 -22.25 -6.80
N LYS A 58 2.91 -21.76 -7.77
CA LYS A 58 3.13 -20.45 -8.43
C LYS A 58 2.48 -19.29 -7.67
N LEU A 59 1.39 -19.53 -6.95
CA LEU A 59 0.71 -18.52 -6.13
C LEU A 59 1.47 -18.23 -4.83
N LEU A 60 2.15 -19.24 -4.27
CA LEU A 60 3.00 -19.09 -3.09
C LEU A 60 4.27 -18.27 -3.33
N LYS A 61 4.67 -18.06 -4.58
CA LYS A 61 5.95 -17.39 -4.88
C LYS A 61 5.92 -15.87 -4.69
N ASN A 62 4.74 -15.25 -4.60
CA ASN A 62 4.67 -13.80 -4.37
C ASN A 62 3.32 -13.32 -3.79
N PRO A 63 2.80 -13.86 -2.67
CA PRO A 63 1.51 -13.44 -2.10
C PRO A 63 1.48 -11.97 -1.64
N PHE A 64 2.64 -11.30 -1.58
CA PHE A 64 2.81 -9.94 -1.07
C PHE A 64 3.22 -8.91 -2.14
N GLY A 65 3.21 -9.29 -3.43
CA GLY A 65 3.89 -8.56 -4.51
C GLY A 65 3.42 -7.15 -4.83
N LYS A 66 2.39 -6.63 -4.15
CA LYS A 66 1.91 -5.26 -4.34
C LYS A 66 1.81 -4.59 -2.98
N ALA A 67 2.94 -4.08 -2.49
CA ALA A 67 2.95 -3.20 -1.34
C ALA A 67 2.01 -2.01 -1.63
N VAL A 68 0.98 -1.87 -0.80
CA VAL A 68 -0.05 -0.85 -0.92
C VAL A 68 0.56 0.47 -0.47
N ALA A 69 1.15 1.23 -1.40
CA ALA A 69 1.67 2.56 -1.08
C ALA A 69 0.54 3.60 -1.11
N TYR A 70 0.48 4.44 -0.09
CA TYR A 70 -0.40 5.59 -0.02
C TYR A 70 0.41 6.87 -0.18
N GLU A 71 -0.06 7.77 -1.05
CA GLU A 71 0.57 9.07 -1.26
C GLU A 71 -0.32 10.19 -0.74
N TYR A 72 0.27 11.06 0.06
CA TYR A 72 -0.37 12.23 0.65
C TYR A 72 0.46 13.47 0.37
N GLN A 73 -0.20 14.61 0.24
CA GLN A 73 0.41 15.92 0.22
C GLN A 73 0.00 16.66 1.49
N VAL A 74 0.98 17.21 2.21
CA VAL A 74 0.77 17.99 3.42
C VAL A 74 1.27 19.40 3.16
N THR A 75 0.37 20.36 3.19
CA THR A 75 0.65 21.77 2.90
C THR A 75 0.19 22.67 4.05
N GLY A 76 0.62 23.94 4.04
CA GLY A 76 0.16 24.93 5.02
C GLY A 76 1.08 25.07 6.22
N SER A 77 0.57 25.67 7.30
CA SER A 77 1.33 25.90 8.53
C SER A 77 1.41 24.63 9.37
N TRP A 78 2.44 24.51 10.21
CA TRP A 78 2.66 23.32 11.05
C TRP A 78 1.58 23.20 12.13
N ASP A 79 1.00 24.33 12.56
CA ASP A 79 -0.14 24.37 13.50
C ASP A 79 -1.48 24.05 12.83
N ASN A 80 -1.60 24.27 11.51
CA ASN A 80 -2.83 23.99 10.77
C ASN A 80 -2.52 23.41 9.38
N PRO A 81 -2.03 22.16 9.32
CA PRO A 81 -1.65 21.52 8.07
C PRO A 81 -2.89 21.02 7.33
N VAL A 82 -2.87 21.18 6.00
CA VAL A 82 -3.86 20.63 5.08
C VAL A 82 -3.32 19.35 4.47
N VAL A 83 -4.00 18.23 4.72
CA VAL A 83 -3.62 16.90 4.24
C VAL A 83 -4.54 16.48 3.09
N THR A 84 -3.96 16.29 1.90
CA THR A 84 -4.67 15.85 0.70
C THR A 84 -4.15 14.48 0.28
N ARG A 85 -5.04 13.53 0.01
CA ARG A 85 -4.63 12.23 -0.55
C ARG A 85 -4.44 12.36 -2.06
N LEU A 86 -3.24 12.02 -2.55
CA LEU A 86 -2.90 12.15 -3.98
C LEU A 86 -3.33 10.92 -4.78
N SER A 87 -3.17 9.72 -4.20
CA SER A 87 -3.52 8.47 -4.88
C SER A 87 -4.17 7.48 -3.91
N ALA A 88 -5.28 6.89 -4.34
CA ALA A 88 -5.81 5.68 -3.71
C ALA A 88 -5.02 4.46 -4.22
N PRO A 89 -4.72 3.48 -3.39
CA PRO A 89 -4.01 2.30 -3.84
C PRO A 89 -4.83 1.57 -4.89
N ALA A 90 -4.15 1.03 -5.90
CA ALA A 90 -4.77 0.12 -6.84
C ALA A 90 -5.32 -1.08 -6.06
N THR A 91 -6.65 -1.17 -5.96
CA THR A 91 -7.30 -2.32 -5.33
C THR A 91 -6.81 -3.59 -6.00
N PRO A 92 -6.30 -4.59 -5.25
CA PRO A 92 -5.76 -5.82 -5.84
C PRO A 92 -6.77 -6.57 -6.73
N ALA A 93 -8.07 -6.29 -6.60
CA ALA A 93 -9.14 -6.82 -7.46
C ALA A 93 -9.08 -6.36 -8.94
N LYS A 94 -8.59 -5.14 -9.26
CA LYS A 94 -8.60 -4.63 -10.65
C LYS A 94 -7.44 -5.17 -11.50
N ALA A 95 -6.38 -5.67 -10.88
CA ALA A 95 -5.24 -6.24 -11.60
C ALA A 95 -5.47 -7.70 -12.05
N ALA A 96 -6.46 -8.40 -11.48
CA ALA A 96 -6.82 -9.75 -11.91
C ALA A 96 -7.69 -9.75 -13.18
N ALA A 97 -8.50 -8.70 -13.40
CA ALA A 97 -9.44 -8.63 -14.51
C ALA A 97 -8.86 -8.04 -15.81
N ALA A 98 -7.69 -7.37 -15.76
CA ALA A 98 -7.12 -6.69 -16.93
C ALA A 98 -6.22 -7.61 -17.79
N THR A 99 -5.88 -8.82 -17.33
CA THR A 99 -5.04 -9.78 -18.08
C THR A 99 -5.87 -10.83 -18.85
N GLU A 100 -7.20 -10.85 -18.69
CA GLU A 100 -8.09 -11.72 -19.49
C GLU A 100 -8.65 -11.05 -20.75
N ALA A 101 -8.41 -9.76 -21.01
CA ALA A 101 -8.95 -9.04 -22.16
C ALA A 101 -8.01 -8.96 -23.38
N GLN A 102 -6.96 -9.77 -23.44
CA GLN A 102 -6.11 -9.87 -24.63
C GLN A 102 -6.04 -11.34 -25.08
N LYS A 103 -7.15 -11.77 -25.71
CA LYS A 103 -7.23 -12.98 -26.53
C LYS A 103 -6.82 -12.65 -27.96
#